data_AF-A0ABD5VX12-F1
#
_entry.id   AF-A0ABD5VX12-F1
#
_cell.length_a   1.000
_cell.length_b   1.000
_cell.length_c   1.000
_cell.angle_alpha   90.00
_cell.angle_beta   90.00
_cell.angle_gamma   90.00
#
_symmetry.space_group_name_H-M   'P 1'
#
loop_
_entity.id
_entity.type
_entity.pdbx_description
1 polymer ?
#
loop_
_entity_poly.entity_id
_entity_poly.type
_entity_poly.pdbx_seq_one_letter_code
_entity_poly.pdbx_strand_id
1 'polypeptide(L)'
;MSDTRAKVESLRERIQDSNEISGEDREALLQFSDTIYLLKSEYTDYRHDKLLRHCTRIAEQVGGLADSLEDRGATEDIVRWINQTYTNEYTNHDYRTALRVFGRRVSEDSEIPDSIEWVPSGTSSSHDPVPNPRRC
;
A
#
# COMPACT_ATOMS: atom_id res chain seq x y z
N MET A 1 -0.16 -1.73 -26.41
CA MET A 1 -0.25 -1.52 -24.94
C MET A 1 -1.07 -2.65 -24.36
N SER A 2 -0.69 -3.22 -23.22
CA SER A 2 -1.54 -4.22 -22.55
C SER A 2 -2.82 -3.53 -22.05
N ASP A 3 -3.94 -4.24 -22.04
CA ASP A 3 -5.21 -3.75 -21.45
C ASP A 3 -4.98 -3.25 -20.01
N THR A 4 -4.10 -3.92 -19.28
CA THR A 4 -3.76 -3.57 -17.91
C THR A 4 -2.99 -2.26 -17.77
N ARG A 5 -2.09 -1.92 -18.70
CA ARG A 5 -1.41 -0.62 -18.67
C ARG A 5 -2.39 0.53 -18.87
N ALA A 6 -3.36 0.37 -19.77
CA ALA A 6 -4.40 1.39 -19.97
C ALA A 6 -5.22 1.60 -18.69
N LYS A 7 -5.50 0.54 -17.92
CA LYS A 7 -6.18 0.64 -16.61
C LYS A 7 -5.37 1.44 -15.59
N VAL A 8 -4.05 1.27 -15.56
CA VAL A 8 -3.18 2.08 -14.69
C VAL A 8 -3.27 3.55 -15.05
N GLU A 9 -3.14 3.90 -16.33
CA GLU A 9 -3.23 5.30 -16.78
C GLU A 9 -4.58 5.93 -16.42
N SER A 10 -5.69 5.25 -16.73
CA SER A 10 -7.03 5.75 -16.36
C SER A 10 -7.20 5.89 -14.85
N LEU A 11 -6.58 5.02 -14.04
CA LEU A 11 -6.61 5.15 -12.59
C LEU A 11 -5.79 6.35 -12.11
N ARG A 12 -4.63 6.62 -12.73
CA ARG A 12 -3.81 7.81 -12.44
C ARG A 12 -4.54 9.10 -12.77
N GLU A 13 -5.18 9.17 -13.93
CA GLU A 13 -6.03 10.31 -14.32
C GLU A 13 -7.13 10.54 -13.27
N ARG A 14 -7.80 9.48 -12.83
CA ARG A 14 -8.83 9.57 -11.78
C ARG A 14 -8.28 10.05 -10.45
N ILE A 15 -7.10 9.60 -10.03
CA ILE A 15 -6.43 10.09 -8.82
C ILE A 15 -6.13 11.58 -8.98
N GLN A 16 -5.59 11.98 -10.12
CA GLN A 16 -5.21 13.36 -10.40
C GLN A 16 -6.41 14.32 -10.37
N ASP A 17 -7.59 13.89 -10.83
CA ASP A 17 -8.79 14.72 -10.91
C ASP A 17 -9.75 14.55 -9.71
N SER A 18 -9.45 13.63 -8.79
CA SER A 18 -10.35 13.34 -7.66
C SER A 18 -10.50 14.54 -6.72
N ASN A 19 -11.69 14.76 -6.17
CA ASN A 19 -11.93 15.70 -5.06
C ASN A 19 -12.08 14.97 -3.71
N GLU A 20 -12.04 13.63 -3.72
CA GLU A 20 -12.20 12.77 -2.54
C GLU A 20 -10.84 12.43 -1.90
N ILE A 21 -9.75 12.59 -2.66
CA ILE A 21 -8.39 12.30 -2.22
C ILE A 21 -7.70 13.63 -1.87
N SER A 22 -7.05 13.68 -0.70
CA SER A 22 -6.28 14.84 -0.26
C SER A 22 -5.14 15.18 -1.25
N GLY A 23 -4.62 16.41 -1.20
CA GLY A 23 -3.48 16.80 -2.05
C GLY A 23 -2.25 15.92 -1.80
N GLU A 24 -1.93 15.69 -0.53
CA GLU A 24 -0.78 14.91 -0.10
C GLU A 24 -0.92 13.42 -0.50
N ASP A 25 -2.09 12.82 -0.28
CA ASP A 25 -2.34 11.44 -0.70
C ASP A 25 -2.26 11.28 -2.22
N ARG A 26 -2.76 12.28 -2.97
CA ARG A 26 -2.70 12.28 -4.44
C ARG A 26 -1.27 12.32 -4.93
N GLU A 27 -0.46 13.22 -4.39
CA GLU A 27 0.96 13.33 -4.73
C GLU A 27 1.69 12.02 -4.41
N ALA A 28 1.48 11.46 -3.22
CA ALA A 28 2.11 10.21 -2.81
C ALA A 28 1.67 9.00 -3.68
N LEU A 29 0.39 8.93 -4.08
CA LEU A 29 -0.12 7.89 -4.99
C LEU A 29 0.49 7.99 -6.40
N LEU A 30 0.63 9.21 -6.93
CA LEU A 30 1.23 9.43 -8.25
C LEU A 30 2.73 9.13 -8.22
N GLN A 31 3.44 9.57 -7.17
CA GLN A 31 4.84 9.23 -6.93
C GLN A 31 5.02 7.71 -6.83
N PHE A 32 4.17 7.03 -6.05
CA PHE A 32 4.18 5.57 -5.96
C PHE A 32 4.07 4.92 -7.34
N SER A 33 3.10 5.36 -8.14
CA SER A 33 2.88 4.83 -9.48
C SER A 33 4.06 5.12 -10.44
N ASP A 34 4.68 6.29 -10.34
CA ASP A 34 5.90 6.65 -11.08
C ASP A 34 7.07 5.74 -10.70
N THR A 35 7.27 5.49 -9.40
CA THR A 35 8.30 4.56 -8.92
C THR A 35 8.07 3.14 -9.47
N ILE A 36 6.84 2.64 -9.46
CA ILE A 36 6.53 1.31 -10.01
C ILE A 36 6.79 1.27 -11.53
N TYR A 37 6.58 2.37 -12.25
CA TYR A 37 6.91 2.44 -13.68
C TYR A 37 8.41 2.37 -13.99
N LEU A 38 9.26 2.86 -13.09
CA LEU A 38 10.71 2.72 -13.20
C LEU A 38 11.16 1.26 -12.94
N LEU A 39 10.43 0.54 -12.09
CA LEU A 39 10.73 -0.83 -11.67
C LEU A 39 10.04 -1.91 -12.51
N LYS A 40 9.88 -1.69 -13.82
CA LYS A 40 9.23 -2.65 -14.74
C LYS A 40 9.87 -4.04 -14.81
N SER A 41 11.14 -4.17 -14.41
CA SER A 41 11.81 -5.47 -14.25
C SER A 41 11.31 -6.26 -13.04
N GLU A 42 10.78 -5.58 -12.03
CA GLU A 42 10.27 -6.18 -10.78
C GLU A 42 8.73 -6.26 -10.74
N TYR A 43 8.04 -5.34 -11.43
CA TYR A 43 6.58 -5.24 -11.40
C TYR A 43 5.97 -5.39 -12.80
N THR A 44 5.00 -6.30 -12.89
CA THR A 44 4.13 -6.40 -14.06
C THR A 44 3.07 -5.31 -14.03
N ASP A 45 2.52 -4.94 -15.20
CA ASP A 45 1.41 -3.99 -15.30
C ASP A 45 0.22 -4.42 -14.42
N TYR A 46 -0.03 -5.73 -14.29
CA TYR A 46 -1.07 -6.29 -13.41
C TYR A 46 -0.80 -6.05 -11.93
N ARG A 47 0.45 -6.25 -11.48
CA ARG A 47 0.81 -5.99 -10.09
C ARG A 47 0.73 -4.50 -9.78
N HIS A 48 1.15 -3.64 -10.71
CA HIS A 48 1.01 -2.19 -10.60
C HIS A 48 -0.46 -1.78 -10.43
N ASP A 49 -1.33 -2.18 -11.37
CA ASP A 49 -2.76 -1.91 -11.33
C ASP A 49 -3.42 -2.40 -10.04
N LYS A 50 -3.05 -3.60 -9.57
CA LYS A 50 -3.55 -4.12 -8.29
C LYS A 50 -3.12 -3.26 -7.12
N LEU A 51 -1.82 -2.97 -6.97
CA LEU A 51 -1.30 -2.20 -5.84
C LEU A 51 -1.88 -0.79 -5.81
N LEU A 52 -1.83 -0.08 -6.95
CA LEU A 52 -2.32 1.30 -7.06
C LEU A 52 -3.80 1.37 -6.66
N ARG A 53 -4.64 0.46 -7.17
CA ARG A 53 -6.08 0.45 -6.83
C ARG A 53 -6.35 0.24 -5.35
N HIS A 54 -5.56 -0.57 -4.64
CA HIS A 54 -5.76 -0.78 -3.21
C HIS A 54 -5.37 0.48 -2.43
N CYS A 55 -4.25 1.11 -2.78
CA CYS A 55 -3.82 2.37 -2.17
C CYS A 55 -4.82 3.51 -2.47
N THR A 56 -5.31 3.63 -3.70
CA THR A 56 -6.35 4.63 -4.06
C THR A 56 -7.59 4.46 -3.21
N ARG A 57 -8.06 3.22 -3.01
CA ARG A 57 -9.25 2.97 -2.21
C ARG A 57 -9.02 3.29 -0.73
N ILE A 58 -7.82 3.07 -0.20
CA ILE A 58 -7.46 3.51 1.16
C ILE A 58 -7.56 5.03 1.26
N ALA A 59 -6.97 5.75 0.30
CA ALA A 59 -7.01 7.22 0.29
C ALA A 59 -8.44 7.77 0.14
N GLU A 60 -9.29 7.14 -0.69
CA GLU A 60 -10.71 7.54 -0.87
C GLU A 60 -11.58 7.26 0.37
N GLN A 61 -11.25 6.25 1.19
CA GLN A 61 -12.12 5.79 2.28
C GLN A 61 -11.67 6.23 3.67
N VAL A 62 -10.35 6.38 3.86
CA VAL A 62 -9.73 6.73 5.14
C VAL A 62 -8.98 8.05 5.04
N GLY A 63 -8.23 8.24 3.94
CA GLY A 63 -7.22 9.30 3.83
C GLY A 63 -5.98 9.01 4.68
N GLY A 64 -5.04 9.95 4.74
CA GLY A 64 -3.84 9.85 5.57
C GLY A 64 -2.85 8.78 5.09
N LEU A 65 -2.89 8.44 3.80
CA LEU A 65 -1.96 7.50 3.19
C LEU A 65 -0.55 8.10 3.15
N ALA A 66 -0.41 9.38 2.83
CA ALA A 66 0.85 10.11 2.92
C ALA A 66 1.33 10.18 4.38
N ASP A 67 0.45 10.57 5.32
CA ASP A 67 0.76 10.62 6.75
C ASP A 67 1.23 9.27 7.29
N SER A 68 0.70 8.16 6.77
CA SER A 68 1.09 6.80 7.21
C SER A 68 2.60 6.52 7.06
N LEU A 69 3.31 7.26 6.19
CA LEU A 69 4.74 7.12 6.00
C LEU A 69 5.54 7.53 7.25
N GLU A 70 4.99 8.39 8.11
CA GLU A 70 5.68 8.96 9.28
C GLU A 70 4.88 8.78 10.57
N ASP A 71 3.54 8.73 10.47
CA ASP A 71 2.64 8.57 11.60
C ASP A 71 2.07 7.15 11.71
N ARG A 72 2.37 6.52 12.84
CA ARG A 72 1.80 5.22 13.20
C ARG A 72 0.29 5.31 13.41
N GLY A 73 -0.23 6.42 13.92
CA GLY A 73 -1.67 6.62 14.13
C GLY A 73 -2.45 6.53 12.83
N ALA A 74 -2.01 7.24 11.79
CA ALA A 74 -2.55 7.13 10.44
C ALA A 74 -2.50 5.68 9.90
N THR A 75 -1.37 4.99 10.10
CA THR A 75 -1.27 3.56 9.74
C THR A 75 -2.29 2.70 10.49
N GLU A 76 -2.47 2.91 11.79
CA GLU A 76 -3.43 2.16 12.62
C GLU A 76 -4.88 2.39 12.18
N ASP A 77 -5.23 3.61 11.76
CA ASP A 77 -6.55 3.94 11.23
C ASP A 77 -6.83 3.20 9.91
N ILE A 78 -5.85 3.18 9.01
CA ILE A 78 -5.92 2.40 7.76
C ILE A 78 -6.09 0.91 8.06
N VAL A 79 -5.25 0.33 8.93
CA VAL A 79 -5.31 -1.09 9.28
C VAL A 79 -6.63 -1.44 9.97
N ARG A 80 -7.14 -0.55 10.82
CA ARG A 80 -8.44 -0.70 11.48
C ARG A 80 -9.57 -0.74 10.46
N TRP A 81 -9.57 0.16 9.48
CA TRP A 81 -10.54 0.17 8.38
C TRP A 81 -10.46 -1.12 7.55
N ILE A 82 -9.26 -1.59 7.20
CA ILE A 82 -9.06 -2.85 6.46
C ILE A 82 -9.68 -4.04 7.21
N ASN A 83 -9.42 -4.13 8.51
CA ASN A 83 -9.89 -5.23 9.37
C ASN A 83 -11.41 -5.22 9.60
N GLN A 84 -12.03 -4.04 9.64
CA GLN A 84 -13.49 -3.92 9.83
C GLN A 84 -14.26 -4.09 8.52
N THR A 85 -13.67 -3.69 7.39
CA THR A 85 -14.35 -3.69 6.09
C THR A 85 -14.31 -5.06 5.41
N TYR A 86 -13.19 -5.79 5.54
CA TYR A 86 -12.97 -7.03 4.81
C TYR A 86 -12.85 -8.22 5.76
N THR A 87 -13.87 -9.08 5.75
CA THR A 87 -13.84 -10.38 6.45
C THR A 87 -13.09 -11.46 5.66
N ASN A 88 -12.89 -11.25 4.35
CA ASN A 88 -12.08 -12.14 3.53
C ASN A 88 -10.59 -11.89 3.79
N GLU A 89 -9.93 -12.90 4.35
CA GLU A 89 -8.51 -12.88 4.72
C GLU A 89 -7.59 -12.53 3.54
N TYR A 90 -7.87 -13.03 2.33
CA TYR A 90 -7.06 -12.75 1.15
C TYR A 90 -7.13 -11.28 0.74
N THR A 91 -8.33 -10.69 0.77
CA THR A 91 -8.51 -9.27 0.45
C THR A 91 -7.85 -8.39 1.50
N ASN A 92 -8.06 -8.71 2.77
CA ASN A 92 -7.43 -8.01 3.89
C ASN A 92 -5.90 -8.04 3.77
N HIS A 93 -5.33 -9.21 3.46
CA HIS A 93 -3.91 -9.37 3.19
C HIS A 93 -3.43 -8.55 1.99
N ASP A 94 -4.19 -8.49 0.89
CA ASP A 94 -3.84 -7.70 -0.29
C ASP A 94 -3.74 -6.20 0.03
N TYR A 95 -4.66 -5.65 0.84
CA TYR A 95 -4.58 -4.26 1.30
C TYR A 95 -3.36 -4.00 2.18
N ARG A 96 -3.09 -4.87 3.17
CA ARG A 96 -1.89 -4.75 4.02
C ARG A 96 -0.60 -4.83 3.21
N THR A 97 -0.55 -5.72 2.22
CA THR A 97 0.58 -5.84 1.31
C THR A 97 0.75 -4.58 0.46
N ALA A 98 -0.36 -4.03 -0.05
CA ALA A 98 -0.32 -2.80 -0.83
C ALA A 98 0.23 -1.62 0.00
N LEU A 99 -0.23 -1.47 1.25
CA LEU A 99 0.26 -0.44 2.17
C LEU A 99 1.77 -0.54 2.43
N ARG A 100 2.27 -1.76 2.70
CA ARG A 100 3.72 -1.98 2.91
C ARG A 100 4.55 -1.69 1.67
N VAL A 101 4.08 -2.13 0.50
CA VAL A 101 4.78 -1.87 -0.77
C VAL A 101 4.73 -0.38 -1.11
N PHE A 102 3.62 0.30 -0.84
CA PHE A 102 3.52 1.74 -0.95
C PHE A 102 4.56 2.44 -0.08
N GLY A 103 4.59 2.14 1.23
CA GLY A 103 5.55 2.70 2.16
C GLY A 103 6.98 2.56 1.66
N ARG A 104 7.37 1.33 1.27
CA ARG A 104 8.69 1.03 0.73
C ARG A 104 9.06 1.83 -0.52
N ARG A 105 8.11 2.12 -1.40
CA ARG A 105 8.40 2.70 -2.74
C ARG A 105 8.26 4.22 -2.77
N VAL A 106 7.67 4.81 -1.74
CA VAL A 106 7.54 6.27 -1.59
C VAL A 106 8.57 6.82 -0.62
N SER A 107 8.97 6.04 0.40
CA SER A 107 10.06 6.39 1.32
C SER A 107 11.39 6.61 0.60
N GLU A 108 12.18 7.56 1.09
CA GLU A 108 13.48 7.93 0.51
C GLU A 108 14.47 6.75 0.45
N ASP A 109 14.54 5.93 1.51
CA ASP A 109 15.53 4.85 1.63
C ASP A 109 15.14 3.53 0.94
N SER A 110 13.99 3.49 0.27
CA SER A 110 13.44 2.26 -0.32
C SER A 110 13.24 1.08 0.68
N GLU A 111 13.12 1.41 1.98
CA GLU A 111 12.81 0.53 3.10
C GLU A 111 11.39 0.79 3.61
N ILE A 112 10.77 -0.15 4.31
CA ILE A 112 9.42 0.07 4.84
C ILE A 112 9.55 0.97 6.08
N PRO A 113 8.87 2.13 6.15
CA PRO A 113 8.94 2.99 7.33
C PRO A 113 8.48 2.29 8.61
N ASP A 114 9.07 2.64 9.76
CA ASP A 114 8.75 2.08 11.08
C ASP A 114 7.24 2.20 11.43
N SER A 115 6.61 3.28 10.97
CA SER A 115 5.17 3.53 11.12
C SER A 115 4.31 2.44 10.46
N ILE A 116 4.82 1.76 9.42
CA ILE A 116 4.14 0.74 8.61
C ILE A 116 4.73 -0.67 8.84
N GLU A 117 6.00 -0.79 9.22
CA GLU A 117 6.72 -2.08 9.26
C GLU A 117 6.08 -3.11 10.21
N TRP A 118 5.40 -2.67 11.26
CA TRP A 118 4.70 -3.58 12.18
C TRP A 118 3.46 -4.26 11.56
N VAL A 119 2.95 -3.77 10.42
CA VAL A 119 1.76 -4.31 9.77
C VAL A 119 2.05 -5.69 9.17
N PRO A 120 1.32 -6.77 9.52
CA PRO A 120 1.67 -8.11 9.05
C PRO A 120 1.50 -8.24 7.53
N SER A 121 2.53 -8.76 6.84
CA SER A 121 2.52 -8.99 5.40
C SER A 121 2.08 -10.40 4.97
N GLY A 122 1.64 -11.24 5.91
CA GLY A 122 1.19 -12.60 5.63
C GLY A 122 -0.33 -12.76 5.78
N THR A 123 -0.90 -13.72 5.05
CA THR A 123 -2.14 -14.38 5.49
C THR A 123 -1.84 -15.06 6.83
N SER A 124 -2.80 -15.05 7.74
CA SER A 124 -2.73 -15.60 9.09
C SER A 124 -2.56 -17.13 9.09
N SER A 125 -1.50 -17.64 8.45
CA SER A 125 -1.00 -19.00 8.60
C SER A 125 0.45 -19.14 8.08
N SER A 126 1.32 -18.16 8.36
CA SER A 126 2.77 -18.40 8.29
C SER A 126 3.35 -18.12 9.66
N HIS A 127 3.65 -19.21 10.35
CA HIS A 127 4.48 -19.28 11.54
C HIS A 127 5.65 -18.30 11.44
N ASP A 128 5.70 -17.29 12.31
CA ASP A 128 6.97 -16.76 12.79
C ASP A 128 7.37 -17.59 14.02
N PRO A 129 8.19 -18.64 13.90
CA PRO A 129 8.93 -19.11 15.06
C PRO A 129 10.02 -18.06 15.27
N VAL A 130 9.73 -17.02 16.05
CA VAL A 130 10.79 -16.18 16.60
C VAL A 130 11.64 -17.15 17.47
N PRO A 131 12.87 -17.51 17.10
CA PRO A 131 13.68 -18.32 17.99
C PRO A 131 14.10 -17.38 19.10
N ASN A 132 13.53 -17.55 20.29
CA ASN A 132 13.96 -16.82 21.47
C ASN A 132 15.31 -17.39 21.92
N PRO A 133 16.46 -16.72 21.69
CA PRO A 133 17.76 -17.30 21.97
C PRO A 133 18.22 -16.85 23.34
N ARG A 134 17.48 -17.19 24.43
CA ARG A 134 17.97 -17.00 25.80
C ARG A 134 17.46 -18.07 26.78
N ARG A 135 18.38 -19.00 27.09
CA ARG A 135 18.66 -19.63 28.39
C ARG A 135 17.69 -20.72 28.91
N CYS A 136 18.15 -21.97 28.87
CA CYS A 136 18.64 -22.74 30.03
C CYS A 136 19.56 -23.87 29.55
#